data_AF-A0A960VNR4-F1
#
_entry.id   AF-A0A960VNR4-F1
#
_cell.length_a   1.000
_cell.length_b   1.000
_cell.length_c   1.000
_cell.angle_alpha   90.00
_cell.angle_beta   90.00
_cell.angle_gamma   90.00
#
_symmetry.space_group_name_H-M   'P 1'
#
loop_
_entity.id
_entity.type
_entity.pdbx_description
1 polymer ?
#
loop_
_entity_poly.entity_id
_entity_poly.type
_entity_poly.pdbx_seq_one_letter_code
_entity_poly.pdbx_strand_id
1 'polypeptide(L)'
;LTNVFHAGDGNLHPNISFDGRDAEERARVVAAGHEILALCVAMGGSISGEHGVGAEKLDHVGLMFTPDDLDVMHRVRRSFDPDDRCNPGKALPARAACGEVAKWPKIVEQVMDAEARLESGGDPR
;
A
#
# COMPACT_ATOMS: atom_id res chain seq x y z
N LEU A 1 -5.88 -16.34 16.48
CA LEU A 1 -5.23 -15.03 16.25
C LEU A 1 -4.07 -15.25 15.30
N THR A 2 -4.09 -14.65 14.11
CA THR A 2 -3.06 -14.85 13.07
C THR A 2 -2.11 -13.65 12.97
N ASN A 3 -2.47 -12.50 13.57
CA ASN A 3 -1.65 -11.28 13.55
C ASN A 3 -0.51 -11.38 14.57
N VAL A 4 0.68 -10.92 14.16
CA VAL A 4 1.86 -10.76 15.03
C VAL A 4 2.40 -9.35 14.85
N PHE A 5 3.08 -8.80 15.85
CA PHE A 5 3.63 -7.45 15.79
C PHE A 5 4.87 -7.31 16.66
N HIS A 6 5.77 -6.44 16.23
CA HIS A 6 6.92 -5.98 16.96
C HIS A 6 6.55 -4.66 17.66
N ALA A 7 6.13 -4.77 18.92
CA ALA A 7 5.67 -3.60 19.69
C ALA A 7 6.75 -2.51 19.86
N GLY A 8 8.02 -2.90 19.85
CA GLY A 8 9.15 -2.00 20.12
C GLY A 8 9.50 -1.05 18.97
N ASP A 9 9.15 -1.39 17.73
CA ASP A 9 9.43 -0.58 16.54
C ASP A 9 8.16 -0.20 15.74
N GLY A 10 6.99 -0.72 16.15
CA GLY A 10 5.71 -0.43 15.51
C GLY A 10 5.44 -1.25 14.26
N ASN A 11 6.20 -2.31 13.99
CA ASN A 11 5.97 -3.16 12.82
C ASN A 11 4.86 -4.20 13.06
N LEU A 12 3.74 -4.05 12.35
CA LEU A 12 2.59 -4.95 12.39
C LEU A 12 2.62 -5.91 11.20
N HIS A 13 2.33 -7.19 11.45
CA HIS A 13 2.11 -8.20 10.42
C HIS A 13 0.61 -8.53 10.35
N PRO A 14 -0.17 -7.80 9.53
CA PRO A 14 -1.58 -8.09 9.33
C PRO A 14 -1.73 -9.37 8.49
N ASN A 15 -2.42 -10.36 9.04
CA ASN A 15 -2.73 -11.63 8.40
C ASN A 15 -4.23 -11.85 8.37
N ILE A 16 -4.79 -11.97 7.18
CA ILE A 16 -6.21 -12.27 6.96
C ILE A 16 -6.30 -13.74 6.55
N SER A 17 -7.01 -14.56 7.34
CA SER A 17 -7.28 -15.96 7.00
C SER A 17 -8.52 -16.03 6.10
N PHE A 18 -8.41 -16.72 4.96
CA PHE A 18 -9.47 -16.86 3.96
C PHE A 18 -9.32 -18.17 3.15
N ASP A 19 -10.36 -18.59 2.43
CA ASP A 19 -10.27 -19.69 1.47
C ASP A 19 -9.72 -19.20 0.12
N GLY A 20 -8.48 -19.57 -0.20
CA GLY A 20 -7.85 -19.21 -1.47
C GLY A 20 -8.48 -19.81 -2.72
N ARG A 21 -9.48 -20.69 -2.59
CA ARG A 21 -10.22 -21.25 -3.72
C ARG A 21 -11.45 -20.42 -4.08
N ASP A 22 -11.92 -19.57 -3.15
CA ASP A 22 -13.02 -18.65 -3.40
C ASP A 22 -12.47 -17.34 -4.01
N ALA A 23 -12.85 -17.08 -5.26
CA ALA A 23 -12.39 -15.90 -6.00
C ALA A 23 -12.97 -14.59 -5.44
N GLU A 24 -14.22 -14.61 -4.96
CA GLU A 24 -14.89 -13.46 -4.38
C GLU A 24 -14.31 -13.13 -3.00
N GLU A 25 -14.05 -14.15 -2.19
CA GLU A 25 -13.36 -13.98 -0.91
C GLU A 25 -11.95 -13.41 -1.11
N ARG A 26 -11.20 -13.94 -2.07
CA ARG A 26 -9.88 -13.41 -2.45
C ARG A 26 -9.93 -11.94 -2.85
N ALA A 27 -10.90 -11.54 -3.68
CA ALA A 27 -11.04 -10.16 -4.10
C ALA A 27 -11.30 -9.22 -2.90
N ARG A 28 -12.16 -9.62 -1.96
CA ARG A 28 -12.41 -8.86 -0.72
C ARG A 28 -11.19 -8.77 0.17
N VAL A 29 -10.41 -9.84 0.30
CA VAL A 29 -9.19 -9.85 1.13
C VAL A 29 -8.11 -8.95 0.54
N VAL A 30 -7.94 -8.96 -0.78
CA VAL A 30 -7.00 -8.05 -1.45
C VAL A 30 -7.42 -6.59 -1.27
N ALA A 31 -8.73 -6.29 -1.43
CA ALA A 31 -9.26 -4.95 -1.18
C ALA A 31 -9.02 -4.49 0.27
N ALA A 32 -9.30 -5.35 1.26
CA ALA A 32 -9.01 -5.09 2.66
C ALA A 32 -7.51 -4.85 2.91
N GLY A 33 -6.63 -5.58 2.22
CA GLY A 33 -5.18 -5.35 2.25
C GLY A 33 -4.80 -3.95 1.77
N HIS A 34 -5.41 -3.49 0.67
CA HIS A 34 -5.18 -2.13 0.15
C HIS A 34 -5.67 -1.05 1.13
N GLU A 35 -6.84 -1.26 1.75
CA GLU A 35 -7.39 -0.35 2.77
C GLU A 35 -6.47 -0.26 3.99
N ILE A 36 -5.92 -1.39 4.46
CA ILE A 36 -4.95 -1.41 5.56
C ILE A 36 -3.69 -0.61 5.20
N LEU A 37 -3.14 -0.79 3.99
CA LEU A 37 -1.96 -0.04 3.56
C LEU A 37 -2.22 1.47 3.47
N ALA A 38 -3.39 1.86 2.95
CA ALA A 38 -3.81 3.26 2.87
C ALA A 38 -3.96 3.88 4.27
N LEU A 39 -4.59 3.16 5.21
CA LEU A 39 -4.71 3.59 6.60
C LEU A 39 -3.33 3.75 7.26
N CYS A 40 -2.43 2.79 7.07
CA CYS A 40 -1.08 2.86 7.60
C CYS A 40 -0.37 4.16 7.17
N VAL A 41 -0.49 4.56 5.91
CA VAL A 41 0.12 5.81 5.41
C VAL A 41 -0.61 7.04 5.96
N ALA A 42 -1.94 7.03 6.00
CA ALA A 42 -2.74 8.13 6.53
C ALA A 42 -2.39 8.45 8.01
N MET A 43 -2.07 7.41 8.78
CA MET A 43 -1.61 7.50 10.17
C MET A 43 -0.11 7.84 10.32
N GLY A 44 0.57 8.22 9.23
CA GLY A 44 1.99 8.59 9.23
C GLY A 44 2.95 7.40 9.19
N GLY A 45 2.47 6.19 8.92
CA GLY A 45 3.27 4.98 8.76
C GLY A 45 3.77 4.74 7.34
N SER A 46 4.08 3.48 7.03
CA SER A 46 4.65 3.06 5.75
C SER A 46 3.89 1.87 5.16
N ILE A 47 3.87 1.76 3.82
CA ILE A 47 3.35 0.57 3.11
C ILE A 47 4.24 -0.67 3.30
N SER A 48 5.45 -0.52 3.85
CA SER A 48 6.36 -1.63 4.10
C SER A 48 7.30 -1.35 5.27
N GLY A 49 7.25 -2.20 6.30
CA GLY A 49 8.27 -2.28 7.35
C GLY A 49 9.55 -3.00 6.91
N GLU A 50 9.41 -4.24 6.41
CA GLU A 50 10.58 -5.12 6.15
C GLU A 50 10.63 -5.72 4.72
N HIS A 51 9.49 -6.09 4.15
CA HIS A 51 9.45 -6.95 2.94
C HIS A 51 9.58 -6.20 1.61
N GLY A 52 9.60 -4.87 1.65
CA GLY A 52 9.68 -4.00 0.49
C GLY A 52 8.36 -3.88 -0.28
N VAL A 53 8.47 -3.24 -1.45
CA VAL A 53 7.34 -2.95 -2.36
C VAL A 53 7.07 -4.11 -3.33
N GLY A 54 8.13 -4.68 -3.90
CA GLY A 54 8.02 -5.75 -4.90
C GLY A 54 7.21 -5.33 -6.13
N ALA A 55 6.30 -6.20 -6.58
CA ALA A 55 5.24 -5.83 -7.53
C ALA A 55 3.89 -5.58 -6.84
N GLU A 56 3.63 -6.26 -5.73
CA GLU A 56 2.34 -6.26 -5.05
C GLU A 56 1.94 -4.87 -4.57
N LYS A 57 2.90 -4.07 -4.08
CA LYS A 57 2.62 -2.76 -3.51
C LYS A 57 2.96 -1.60 -4.45
N LEU A 58 3.24 -1.86 -5.72
CA LEU A 58 3.65 -0.82 -6.67
C LEU A 58 2.61 0.30 -6.79
N ASP A 59 1.34 -0.07 -6.82
CA ASP A 59 0.23 0.87 -6.98
C ASP A 59 0.05 1.79 -5.76
N HIS A 60 0.67 1.42 -4.63
CA HIS A 60 0.61 2.13 -3.35
C HIS A 60 1.83 3.03 -3.12
N VAL A 61 2.89 2.94 -3.94
CA VAL A 61 4.11 3.75 -3.78
C VAL A 61 3.78 5.25 -3.82
N GLY A 62 2.82 5.65 -4.67
CA GLY A 62 2.35 7.03 -4.77
C GLY A 62 1.63 7.56 -3.52
N LEU A 63 1.29 6.71 -2.54
CA LEU A 63 0.78 7.14 -1.25
C LEU A 63 1.88 7.76 -0.39
N MET A 64 3.12 7.27 -0.51
CA MET A 64 4.25 7.67 0.34
C MET A 64 5.14 8.72 -0.31
N PHE A 65 5.25 8.71 -1.64
CA PHE A 65 6.23 9.50 -2.37
C PHE A 65 5.57 10.40 -3.40
N THR A 66 6.05 11.64 -3.46
CA THR A 66 5.59 12.60 -4.46
C THR A 66 6.14 12.25 -5.84
N PRO A 67 5.56 12.81 -6.92
CA PRO A 67 6.12 12.66 -8.26
C PRO A 67 7.58 13.09 -8.37
N ASP A 68 8.00 14.11 -7.62
CA ASP A 68 9.39 14.59 -7.60
C ASP A 68 10.34 13.58 -6.92
N ASP A 69 9.91 12.99 -5.80
CA ASP A 69 10.66 11.91 -5.14
C ASP A 69 10.88 10.73 -6.09
N LEU A 70 9.81 10.33 -6.79
CA LEU A 70 9.86 9.23 -7.75
C LEU A 70 10.76 9.56 -8.96
N ASP A 71 10.76 10.80 -9.44
CA ASP A 71 11.67 11.21 -10.51
C ASP A 71 13.13 11.02 -10.08
N VAL A 72 13.49 11.44 -8.86
CA VAL A 72 14.83 11.26 -8.29
C VAL A 72 15.18 9.78 -8.17
N MET A 73 14.29 8.95 -7.62
CA MET A 73 14.53 7.49 -7.50
C MET A 73 14.77 6.84 -8.87
N HIS A 74 13.98 7.24 -9.88
CA HIS A 74 14.17 6.77 -11.25
C HIS A 74 15.49 7.23 -11.86
N ARG A 75 15.95 8.45 -11.57
CA ARG A 75 17.26 8.93 -12.04
C ARG A 75 18.40 8.10 -11.46
N VAL A 76 18.33 7.75 -10.18
CA VAL A 76 19.29 6.86 -9.53
C VAL A 76 19.25 5.47 -10.17
N ARG A 77 18.07 4.88 -10.39
CA ARG A 77 17.98 3.58 -11.10
C ARG A 77 18.65 3.62 -12.47
N ARG A 78 18.34 4.63 -13.28
CA ARG A 78 18.88 4.76 -14.64
C ARG A 78 20.39 4.96 -14.70
N SER A 79 21.03 5.49 -13.65
CA SER A 79 22.50 5.61 -13.65
C SER A 79 23.20 4.26 -13.56
N PHE A 80 22.52 3.23 -13.04
CA PHE A 80 23.04 1.86 -12.94
C PHE A 80 22.41 0.89 -13.95
N ASP A 81 21.18 1.16 -14.38
CA ASP A 81 20.41 0.33 -15.31
C ASP A 81 19.76 1.19 -16.41
N PRO A 82 20.56 1.71 -17.37
CA PRO A 82 20.07 2.62 -18.41
C PRO A 82 19.12 1.94 -19.40
N ASP A 83 19.22 0.62 -19.56
CA ASP A 83 18.42 -0.18 -20.50
C ASP A 83 17.24 -0.91 -19.82
N ASP A 84 16.97 -0.64 -18.54
CA ASP A 84 15.92 -1.25 -17.71
C ASP A 84 15.91 -2.81 -17.73
N ARG A 85 17.10 -3.43 -17.62
CA ARG A 85 17.27 -4.89 -17.64
C ARG A 85 17.23 -5.51 -16.25
N CYS A 86 17.50 -4.72 -15.22
CA CYS A 86 17.58 -5.20 -13.85
C CYS A 86 16.19 -5.18 -13.20
N ASN A 87 15.44 -6.27 -13.40
CA ASN A 87 14.15 -6.53 -12.75
C ASN A 87 13.10 -5.44 -13.06
N PRO A 88 12.68 -5.31 -14.33
CA PRO A 88 11.68 -4.33 -14.76
C PRO A 88 10.33 -4.57 -14.05
N GLY A 89 9.62 -3.48 -13.76
CA GLY A 89 8.30 -3.54 -13.11
C GLY A 89 8.33 -3.98 -11.65
N LYS A 90 9.42 -3.68 -10.91
CA LYS A 90 9.53 -3.88 -9.47
C LYS A 90 10.04 -2.62 -8.78
N ALA A 91 9.64 -2.45 -7.52
CA ALA A 91 10.02 -1.38 -6.58
C ALA A 91 9.59 0.05 -6.94
N LEU A 92 9.68 0.46 -8.22
CA LEU A 92 9.24 1.77 -8.69
C LEU A 92 8.15 1.61 -9.76
N PRO A 93 7.04 2.39 -9.69
CA PRO A 93 5.99 2.35 -10.70
C PRO A 93 6.52 2.86 -12.05
N ALA A 94 5.94 2.38 -13.15
CA ALA A 94 6.26 2.93 -14.47
C ALA A 94 5.77 4.38 -14.56
N ARG A 95 6.51 5.26 -15.25
CA ARG A 95 6.13 6.68 -15.39
C ARG A 95 4.74 6.90 -16.03
N ALA A 96 4.23 5.91 -16.79
CA ALA A 96 2.89 5.95 -17.39
C ALA A 96 1.75 5.50 -16.45
N ALA A 97 2.06 4.90 -15.30
CA ALA A 97 1.07 4.41 -14.32
C ALA A 97 0.52 5.53 -13.39
N CYS A 98 0.92 6.79 -13.60
CA CYS A 98 0.51 7.93 -12.78
C CYS A 98 -1.02 8.18 -12.76
N GLY A 99 -1.80 7.51 -13.62
CA GLY A 99 -3.26 7.61 -13.66
C GLY A 99 -3.99 6.89 -12.52
N GLU A 100 -3.39 5.86 -11.90
CA GLU A 100 -4.05 5.11 -10.81
C GLU A 100 -3.97 5.82 -9.45
N VAL A 101 -3.01 6.73 -9.29
CA VAL A 101 -2.79 7.54 -8.08
C VAL A 101 -4.01 8.41 -7.73
N ALA A 102 -4.83 8.78 -8.71
CA ALA A 102 -6.03 9.61 -8.52
C ALA A 102 -7.14 8.94 -7.68
N LYS A 103 -7.10 7.62 -7.48
CA LYS A 103 -8.14 6.87 -6.74
C LYS A 103 -7.94 6.86 -5.23
N TRP A 104 -6.70 7.00 -4.77
CA TRP A 104 -6.33 6.81 -3.37
C TRP A 104 -6.80 7.89 -2.39
N PRO A 105 -6.82 9.19 -2.74
CA PRO A 105 -7.30 10.22 -1.82
C PRO A 105 -8.71 9.95 -1.31
N LYS A 106 -9.58 9.38 -2.16
CA LYS A 106 -10.96 9.00 -1.78
C LYS A 106 -11.01 7.81 -0.84
N ILE A 107 -10.13 6.81 -1.02
CA ILE A 107 -10.07 5.64 -0.13
C ILE A 107 -9.57 6.05 1.24
N VAL A 108 -8.53 6.89 1.31
CA VAL A 108 -8.04 7.43 2.58
C VAL A 108 -9.14 8.22 3.30
N GLU A 109 -9.82 9.13 2.61
CA GLU A 109 -10.95 9.88 3.17
C GLU A 109 -12.06 8.95 3.71
N GLN A 110 -12.45 7.93 2.93
CA GLN A 110 -13.45 6.94 3.33
C GLN A 110 -13.04 6.14 4.57
N VAL A 111 -11.76 5.79 4.68
CA VAL A 111 -11.21 5.03 5.80
C VAL A 111 -11.13 5.89 7.06
N MET A 112 -10.63 7.12 6.96
CA MET A 112 -10.58 8.05 8.11
C MET A 112 -11.99 8.41 8.59
N ASP A 113 -12.94 8.59 7.67
CA ASP A 113 -14.36 8.78 8.00
C ASP A 113 -14.95 7.58 8.73
N ALA A 114 -14.59 6.35 8.31
CA ALA A 114 -15.03 5.13 8.97
C ALA A 114 -14.44 5.00 10.38
N GLU A 115 -13.16 5.33 10.57
CA GLU A 115 -12.50 5.35 11.88
C GLU A 115 -13.19 6.35 12.83
N ALA A 116 -13.42 7.59 12.38
CA ALA A 116 -14.12 8.60 13.16
C ALA A 116 -15.55 8.18 13.56
N ARG A 117 -16.24 7.41 12.70
CA ARG A 117 -17.56 6.82 13.01
C ARG A 117 -17.47 5.73 14.08
N LEU A 118 -16.43 4.89 14.04
CA LEU A 118 -16.20 3.86 15.05
C LEU A 118 -15.87 4.49 16.42
N GLU A 119 -15.02 5.52 16.44
CA GLU A 119 -14.67 6.24 17.67
C GLU A 119 -15.85 6.99 18.30
N SER A 120 -16.81 7.44 17.48
CA SER A 120 -18.04 8.11 17.94
C SER A 120 -19.18 7.15 18.30
N GLY A 121 -18.97 5.84 18.20
CA GLY A 121 -19.97 4.81 18.55
C GLY A 121 -21.08 4.61 17.50
N GLY A 122 -20.86 5.02 16.26
CA GLY A 122 -21.78 4.83 15.13
C GLY A 122 -21.76 3.40 14.58
N ASP A 123 -22.92 2.91 14.13
CA ASP A 123 -23.08 1.60 13.47
C ASP A 123 -22.31 1.58 12.12
N PRO A 124 -21.34 0.67 11.92
CA PRO A 124 -20.48 0.66 10.72
C PRO A 124 -21.11 0.00 9.48
N ARG A 125 -22.43 -0.20 9.46
CA ARG A 125 -23.16 -0.88 8.37
C ARG A 125 -23.63 0.07 7.26
#